data_AF-A0A5F9DME1-F1
#
_entry.id   AF-A0A5F9DME1-F1
#
_cell.length_a   1.000
_cell.length_b   1.000
_cell.length_c   1.000
_cell.angle_alpha   90.00
_cell.angle_beta   90.00
_cell.angle_gamma   90.00
#
_symmetry.space_group_name_H-M   'P 1'
#
loop_
_entity.id
_entity.type
_entity.pdbx_description
1 polymer ?
#
loop_
_entity_poly.entity_id
_entity_poly.type
_entity_poly.pdbx_seq_one_letter_code
_entity_poly.pdbx_strand_id
1 'polypeptide(L)'
;MSSDKERTSQTVLTEDMGKQDTSSLTYVVEQVEKQQQSQTSEIEKSKKMLFNLQNELDELEKQIAAVSAETKKTERQIYQQDTAIENTKLQCRSLEAQIKSLHAENVQLKFDIETAQEDFEERMIRYNAYYAKIKAHRDSFGERESKCSFMTELHEKRELVQKLKTMKEELIQDLQNPEGNRITQVQEDITKLKDKILTVKESIIEKTCFIGEEKKTHEKLRKEIEVQHKRYDAILKRLHCQVNKLQSNRRQWQWNIQQLEKTAAELRKRVGMQE
;
A
#
# COMPACT_ATOMS: atom_id res chain seq x y z
N MET A 1 106.99 84.85 68.99
CA MET A 1 107.41 84.85 70.41
C MET A 1 108.74 84.13 70.49
N SER A 2 109.74 84.76 71.12
CA SER A 2 110.94 84.25 71.81
C SER A 2 111.68 83.01 71.25
N SER A 3 113.00 82.91 71.20
CA SER A 3 114.16 83.72 71.61
C SER A 3 115.35 82.88 71.07
N ASP A 4 116.25 83.41 70.25
CA ASP A 4 117.51 84.06 70.64
C ASP A 4 118.60 83.17 71.28
N LYS A 5 119.84 83.47 70.85
CA LYS A 5 121.19 83.14 71.39
C LYS A 5 121.94 81.97 70.74
N GLU A 6 123.23 82.05 70.41
CA GLU A 6 124.30 83.05 70.60
C GLU A 6 125.43 82.66 69.59
N ARG A 7 126.04 83.61 68.83
CA ARG A 7 127.38 84.23 69.06
C ARG A 7 128.51 83.19 69.26
N THR A 8 129.68 83.21 68.64
CA THR A 8 130.65 84.27 68.22
C THR A 8 131.89 83.46 67.74
N SER A 9 132.64 83.75 66.68
CA SER A 9 133.69 84.79 66.56
C SER A 9 134.77 84.28 65.59
N GLN A 10 135.26 85.16 64.68
CA GLN A 10 136.68 85.39 64.33
C GLN A 10 137.60 84.25 63.83
N THR A 11 138.56 84.37 62.89
CA THR A 11 139.07 85.39 61.94
C THR A 11 140.11 84.64 61.05
N VAL A 12 140.47 85.26 59.91
CA VAL A 12 141.77 85.15 59.18
C VAL A 12 141.82 84.27 57.93
N LEU A 13 142.12 85.00 56.86
CA LEU A 13 142.50 84.65 55.50
C LEU A 13 143.82 83.87 55.43
N THR A 14 143.91 82.88 54.55
CA THR A 14 144.99 82.77 53.54
C THR A 14 144.61 81.69 52.51
N GLU A 15 144.72 82.07 51.25
CA GLU A 15 144.58 81.23 50.05
C GLU A 15 145.55 80.04 50.07
N ASP A 16 145.08 78.85 49.65
CA ASP A 16 145.45 78.25 48.35
C ASP A 16 145.03 76.75 48.31
N MET A 17 144.83 76.25 47.09
CA MET A 17 144.80 74.84 46.66
C MET A 17 143.45 74.09 46.64
N GLY A 18 142.88 74.01 45.43
CA GLY A 18 141.70 73.21 45.10
C GLY A 18 141.93 71.72 44.85
N LYS A 19 140.79 71.04 44.57
CA LYS A 19 140.54 69.62 44.25
C LYS A 19 140.20 68.71 45.44
N GLN A 20 138.93 68.71 45.87
CA GLN A 20 138.24 67.56 46.46
C GLN A 20 136.76 67.89 46.69
N ASP A 21 135.89 67.64 45.69
CA ASP A 21 134.41 67.67 45.87
C ASP A 21 133.66 66.76 44.87
N THR A 22 134.36 65.85 44.17
CA THR A 22 133.75 65.02 43.11
C THR A 22 133.32 63.61 43.56
N SER A 23 133.73 63.11 44.72
CA SER A 23 133.42 61.73 45.17
C SER A 23 132.04 61.56 45.82
N SER A 24 131.52 62.61 46.48
CA SER A 24 130.17 62.63 47.06
C SER A 24 129.09 62.60 45.96
N LEU A 25 129.37 63.23 44.83
CA LEU A 25 128.47 63.28 43.68
C LEU A 25 128.36 61.93 42.97
N THR A 26 129.46 61.18 42.79
CA THR A 26 129.47 59.89 42.08
C THR A 26 128.68 58.81 42.83
N TYR A 27 128.77 58.76 44.16
CA TYR A 27 127.99 57.82 44.98
C TYR A 27 126.49 58.11 44.93
N VAL A 28 126.11 59.40 44.97
CA VAL A 28 124.70 59.82 44.80
C VAL A 28 124.20 59.44 43.40
N VAL A 29 125.02 59.62 42.36
CA VAL A 29 124.66 59.24 40.98
C VAL A 29 124.48 57.72 40.83
N GLU A 30 125.34 56.88 41.42
CA GLU A 30 125.21 55.41 41.35
C GLU A 30 123.98 54.90 42.13
N GLN A 31 123.65 55.54 43.26
CA GLN A 31 122.41 55.25 44.01
C GLN A 31 121.16 55.67 43.21
N VAL A 32 121.20 56.84 42.56
CA VAL A 32 120.13 57.30 41.67
C VAL A 32 119.97 56.37 40.48
N GLU A 33 121.05 55.85 39.90
CA GLU A 33 121.01 54.91 38.77
C GLU A 33 120.43 53.54 39.17
N LYS A 34 120.84 52.97 40.32
CA LYS A 34 120.23 51.74 40.88
C LYS A 34 118.76 51.93 41.19
N GLN A 35 118.39 53.09 41.75
CA GLN A 35 117.00 53.44 42.02
C GLN A 35 116.19 53.59 40.72
N GLN A 36 116.76 54.23 39.70
CA GLN A 36 116.14 54.41 38.39
C GLN A 36 115.96 53.07 37.67
N GLN A 37 116.93 52.15 37.76
CA GLN A 37 116.82 50.82 37.18
C GLN A 37 115.79 49.94 37.91
N SER A 38 115.69 50.04 39.23
CA SER A 38 114.64 49.41 40.04
C SER A 38 113.26 49.95 39.66
N GLN A 39 113.10 51.27 39.59
CA GLN A 39 111.87 51.92 39.17
C GLN A 39 111.49 51.53 37.73
N THR A 40 112.45 51.44 36.82
CA THR A 40 112.20 51.02 35.44
C THR A 40 111.71 49.57 35.39
N SER A 41 112.29 48.67 36.20
CA SER A 41 111.84 47.27 36.32
C SER A 41 110.42 47.17 36.91
N GLU A 42 110.09 47.97 37.93
CA GLU A 42 108.74 48.03 38.51
C GLU A 42 107.71 48.61 37.54
N ILE A 43 108.08 49.65 36.78
CA ILE A 43 107.24 50.23 35.73
C ILE A 43 106.99 49.20 34.63
N GLU A 44 107.99 48.44 34.22
CA GLU A 44 107.83 47.39 33.20
C GLU A 44 106.93 46.24 33.68
N LYS A 45 107.07 45.80 34.94
CA LYS A 45 106.17 44.83 35.57
C LYS A 45 104.73 45.36 35.65
N SER A 46 104.57 46.63 36.05
CA SER A 46 103.27 47.30 36.13
C SER A 46 102.61 47.42 34.76
N LYS A 47 103.38 47.72 33.70
CA LYS A 47 102.88 47.72 32.31
C LYS A 47 102.40 46.35 31.85
N LYS A 48 103.16 45.28 32.14
CA LYS A 48 102.74 43.90 31.82
C LYS A 48 101.46 43.52 32.55
N MET A 49 101.36 43.89 33.84
CA MET A 49 100.14 43.68 34.63
C MET A 49 98.94 44.45 34.06
N LEU A 50 99.12 45.73 33.71
CA LEU A 50 98.06 46.54 33.08
C LEU A 50 97.60 45.95 31.75
N PHE A 51 98.52 45.48 30.91
CA PHE A 51 98.18 44.83 29.65
C PHE A 51 97.39 43.54 29.86
N ASN A 52 97.77 42.73 30.85
CA ASN A 52 97.01 41.52 31.20
C ASN A 52 95.60 41.85 31.69
N LEU A 53 95.45 42.84 32.58
CA LEU A 53 94.15 43.30 33.08
C LEU A 53 93.28 43.87 31.96
N GLN A 54 93.88 44.59 31.00
CA GLN A 54 93.17 45.09 29.83
C GLN A 54 92.61 43.94 28.97
N ASN A 55 93.40 42.90 28.72
CA ASN A 55 92.94 41.73 27.97
C ASN A 55 91.83 40.96 28.73
N GLU A 56 91.95 40.84 30.05
CA GLU A 56 90.90 40.22 30.88
C GLU A 56 89.59 41.02 30.84
N LEU A 57 89.66 42.36 30.89
CA LEU A 57 88.50 43.23 30.75
C LEU A 57 87.83 43.07 29.38
N ASP A 58 88.61 43.10 28.30
CA ASP A 58 88.09 42.93 26.94
C ASP A 58 87.43 41.54 26.76
N GLU A 59 87.97 40.51 27.39
CA GLU A 59 87.40 39.16 27.34
C GLU A 59 86.12 39.05 28.18
N LEU A 60 86.09 39.63 29.38
CA LEU A 60 84.89 39.72 30.20
C LEU A 60 83.78 40.50 29.49
N GLU A 61 84.12 41.58 28.79
CA GLU A 61 83.14 42.37 28.03
C GLU A 61 82.50 41.56 26.90
N LYS A 62 83.29 40.74 26.18
CA LYS A 62 82.76 39.78 25.19
C LYS A 62 81.86 38.74 25.84
N GLN A 63 82.22 38.20 27.00
CA GLN A 63 81.39 37.23 27.72
C GLN A 63 80.06 37.86 28.18
N ILE A 64 80.09 39.09 28.70
CA ILE A 64 78.88 39.84 29.08
C ILE A 64 77.98 40.04 27.85
N ALA A 65 78.54 40.43 26.70
CA ALA A 65 77.79 40.59 25.47
C ALA A 65 77.15 39.26 25.00
N ALA A 66 77.88 38.16 25.07
CA ALA A 66 77.39 36.83 24.73
C ALA A 66 76.25 36.37 25.65
N VAL A 67 76.44 36.48 26.98
CA VAL A 67 75.40 36.14 27.97
C VAL A 67 74.17 37.03 27.83
N SER A 68 74.35 38.33 27.54
CA SER A 68 73.24 39.25 27.30
C SER A 68 72.42 38.86 26.06
N ALA A 69 73.10 38.44 24.98
CA ALA A 69 72.44 37.97 23.77
C ALA A 69 71.67 36.66 24.00
N GLU A 70 72.25 35.72 24.74
CA GLU A 70 71.60 34.46 25.12
C GLU A 70 70.39 34.70 26.04
N THR A 71 70.53 35.59 27.02
CA THR A 71 69.43 36.00 27.93
C THR A 71 68.27 36.60 27.13
N LYS A 72 68.54 37.50 26.18
CA LYS A 72 67.49 38.07 25.32
C LYS A 72 66.83 37.01 24.43
N LYS A 73 67.58 36.00 23.97
CA LYS A 73 67.03 34.90 23.17
C LYS A 73 66.11 34.02 24.00
N THR A 74 66.54 33.63 25.21
CA THR A 74 65.74 32.80 26.13
C THR A 74 64.50 33.54 26.62
N GLU A 75 64.59 34.84 26.91
CA GLU A 75 63.43 35.67 27.26
C GLU A 75 62.36 35.66 26.14
N ARG A 76 62.77 35.81 24.87
CA ARG A 76 61.84 35.71 23.73
C ARG A 76 61.20 34.33 23.62
N GLN A 77 61.94 33.27 23.92
CA GLN A 77 61.41 31.90 23.92
C GLN A 77 60.38 31.70 25.03
N ILE A 78 60.62 32.26 26.22
CA ILE A 78 59.66 32.23 27.34
C ILE A 78 58.34 32.90 26.92
N TYR A 79 58.38 34.11 26.36
CA TYR A 79 57.15 34.78 25.90
C TYR A 79 56.41 33.97 24.81
N GLN A 80 57.13 33.32 23.89
CA GLN A 80 56.53 32.44 22.90
C GLN A 80 55.88 31.20 23.54
N GLN A 81 56.50 30.62 24.56
CA GLN A 81 55.92 29.50 25.29
C GLN A 81 54.70 29.92 26.12
N ASP A 82 54.74 31.08 26.78
CA ASP A 82 53.61 31.60 27.56
C ASP A 82 52.38 31.82 26.68
N THR A 83 52.58 32.41 25.49
CA THR A 83 51.48 32.57 24.52
C THR A 83 50.93 31.22 24.02
N ALA A 84 51.79 30.22 23.81
CA ALA A 84 51.36 28.87 23.47
C ALA A 84 50.59 28.19 24.63
N ILE A 85 51.02 28.40 25.88
CA ILE A 85 50.37 27.88 27.08
C ILE A 85 48.97 28.49 27.24
N GLU A 86 48.82 29.80 27.07
CA GLU A 86 47.49 30.44 27.16
C GLU A 86 46.54 29.98 26.04
N ASN A 87 47.04 29.85 24.82
CA ASN A 87 46.24 29.32 23.70
C ASN A 87 45.77 27.88 23.96
N THR A 88 46.64 27.01 24.47
CA THR A 88 46.28 25.62 24.79
C THR A 88 45.31 25.55 25.97
N LYS A 89 45.45 26.39 27.01
CA LYS A 89 44.46 26.49 28.09
C LYS A 89 43.07 26.87 27.59
N LEU A 90 42.98 27.84 26.68
CA LEU A 90 41.70 28.24 26.07
C LEU A 90 41.07 27.08 25.27
N GLN A 91 41.87 26.33 24.52
CA GLN A 91 41.42 25.15 23.80
C GLN A 91 40.91 24.06 24.76
N CYS A 92 41.65 23.76 25.83
CA CYS A 92 41.22 22.80 26.84
C CYS A 92 39.87 23.19 27.47
N ARG A 93 39.68 24.46 27.84
CA ARG A 93 38.40 24.95 28.38
C ARG A 93 37.25 24.79 27.39
N SER A 94 37.48 25.07 26.11
CA SER A 94 36.48 24.86 25.06
C SER A 94 36.10 23.39 24.93
N LEU A 95 37.08 22.49 24.90
CA LEU A 95 36.84 21.05 24.83
C LEU A 95 36.11 20.53 26.08
N GLU A 96 36.47 20.99 27.28
CA GLU A 96 35.76 20.64 28.51
C GLU A 96 34.29 21.06 28.48
N ALA A 97 34.00 22.25 27.96
CA ALA A 97 32.62 22.72 27.80
C ALA A 97 31.83 21.83 26.81
N GLN A 98 32.46 21.44 25.70
CA GLN A 98 31.86 20.53 24.72
C GLN A 98 31.59 19.15 25.32
N ILE A 99 32.55 18.58 26.07
CA ILE A 99 32.40 17.29 26.74
C ILE A 99 31.23 17.34 27.72
N LYS A 100 31.11 18.41 28.52
CA LYS A 100 29.99 18.59 29.45
C LYS A 100 28.64 18.68 28.72
N SER A 101 28.59 19.41 27.61
CA SER A 101 27.39 19.52 26.77
C SER A 101 26.97 18.16 26.21
N LEU A 102 27.90 17.43 25.59
CA LEU A 102 27.65 16.11 25.02
C LEU A 102 27.26 15.08 26.09
N HIS A 103 27.84 15.18 27.28
CA HIS A 103 27.45 14.33 28.40
C HIS A 103 26.01 14.58 28.84
N ALA A 104 25.60 15.86 28.96
CA ALA A 104 24.23 16.22 29.30
C ALA A 104 23.23 15.71 28.25
N GLU A 105 23.55 15.86 26.96
CA GLU A 105 22.72 15.34 25.87
C GLU A 105 22.62 13.81 25.91
N ASN A 106 23.72 13.09 26.15
CA ASN A 106 23.69 11.63 26.29
C ASN A 106 22.81 11.16 27.45
N VAL A 107 22.85 11.86 28.59
CA VAL A 107 21.97 11.56 29.73
C VAL A 107 20.50 11.77 29.36
N GLN A 108 20.18 12.86 28.65
CA GLN A 108 18.83 13.13 28.18
C GLN A 108 18.35 12.05 27.20
N LEU A 109 19.15 11.71 26.20
CA LEU A 109 18.82 10.67 25.22
C LEU A 109 18.58 9.32 25.89
N LYS A 110 19.37 8.97 26.92
CA LYS A 110 19.16 7.73 27.67
C LYS A 110 17.79 7.72 28.35
N PHE A 111 17.39 8.82 28.98
CA PHE A 111 16.08 8.94 29.62
C PHE A 111 14.93 8.86 28.60
N ASP A 112 15.08 9.53 27.45
CA ASP A 112 14.07 9.49 26.39
C ASP A 112 13.91 8.07 25.81
N ILE A 113 15.01 7.32 25.66
CA ILE A 113 15.00 5.92 25.22
C ILE A 113 14.28 5.04 26.25
N GLU A 114 14.60 5.18 27.54
CA GLU A 114 13.95 4.42 28.61
C GLU A 114 12.43 4.70 28.65
N THR A 115 12.04 5.97 28.57
CA THR A 115 10.62 6.38 28.52
C THR A 115 9.90 5.80 27.30
N ALA A 116 10.51 5.87 26.11
CA ALA A 116 9.92 5.32 24.90
C ALA A 116 9.80 3.78 24.95
N GLN A 117 10.72 3.10 25.63
CA GLN A 117 10.66 1.65 25.84
C GLN A 117 9.52 1.27 26.78
N GLU A 118 9.34 1.97 27.90
CA GLU A 118 8.22 1.75 28.83
C GLU A 118 6.87 1.93 28.15
N ASP A 119 6.70 3.00 27.36
CA ASP A 119 5.50 3.25 26.56
C ASP A 119 5.22 2.12 25.56
N PHE A 120 6.26 1.58 24.93
CA PHE A 120 6.14 0.47 23.98
C PHE A 120 5.70 -0.82 24.70
N GLU A 121 6.30 -1.13 25.84
CA GLU A 121 5.94 -2.30 26.66
C GLU A 121 4.48 -2.21 27.13
N GLU A 122 4.02 -1.04 27.58
CA GLU A 122 2.63 -0.83 27.95
C GLU A 122 1.67 -1.09 26.76
N ARG A 123 2.00 -0.56 25.58
CA ARG A 123 1.22 -0.80 24.35
C ARG A 123 1.19 -2.28 23.99
N MET A 124 2.30 -2.99 24.13
CA MET A 124 2.38 -4.43 23.86
C MET A 124 1.51 -5.24 24.81
N ILE A 125 1.48 -4.90 26.11
CA ILE A 125 0.59 -5.54 27.09
C ILE A 125 -0.88 -5.34 26.69
N ARG A 126 -1.27 -4.10 26.35
CA ARG A 126 -2.64 -3.78 25.90
C ARG A 126 -3.02 -4.54 24.62
N TYR A 127 -2.11 -4.57 23.64
CA TYR A 127 -2.28 -5.32 22.40
C TYR A 127 -2.49 -6.81 22.64
N ASN A 128 -1.62 -7.43 23.44
CA ASN A 128 -1.70 -8.86 23.76
C ASN A 128 -3.01 -9.21 24.49
N ALA A 129 -3.45 -8.35 25.41
CA ALA A 129 -4.74 -8.52 26.09
C ALA A 129 -5.91 -8.45 25.11
N TYR A 130 -5.89 -7.52 24.15
CA TYR A 130 -6.92 -7.42 23.11
C TYR A 130 -6.91 -8.63 22.17
N TYR A 131 -5.72 -9.08 21.76
CA TYR A 131 -5.56 -10.28 20.94
C TYR A 131 -6.13 -11.52 21.63
N ALA A 132 -5.84 -11.70 22.93
CA ALA A 132 -6.39 -12.79 23.72
C ALA A 132 -7.92 -12.76 23.78
N LYS A 133 -8.53 -11.57 23.93
CA LYS A 133 -9.99 -11.40 23.89
C LYS A 133 -10.56 -11.81 22.54
N ILE A 134 -9.98 -11.35 21.43
CA ILE A 134 -10.42 -11.73 20.09
C ILE A 134 -10.34 -13.25 19.90
N LYS A 135 -9.23 -13.86 20.31
CA LYS A 135 -9.03 -15.30 20.21
C LYS A 135 -10.11 -16.06 20.98
N ALA A 136 -10.38 -15.67 22.23
CA ALA A 136 -11.44 -16.28 23.04
C ALA A 136 -12.83 -16.13 22.41
N HIS A 137 -13.14 -14.96 21.85
CA HIS A 137 -14.42 -14.74 21.14
C HIS A 137 -14.57 -15.62 19.91
N ARG A 138 -13.51 -15.73 19.10
CA ARG A 138 -13.52 -16.58 17.90
C ARG A 138 -13.71 -18.05 18.27
N ASP A 139 -13.00 -18.52 19.30
CA ASP A 139 -13.10 -19.91 19.74
C ASP A 139 -14.51 -20.21 20.30
N SER A 140 -15.07 -19.30 21.11
CA SER A 140 -16.46 -19.38 21.59
C SER A 140 -17.50 -19.38 20.46
N PHE A 141 -17.28 -18.58 19.43
CA PHE A 141 -18.15 -18.55 18.26
C PHE A 141 -18.12 -19.89 17.52
N GLY A 142 -16.94 -20.45 17.27
CA GLY A 142 -16.79 -21.76 16.64
C GLY A 142 -17.46 -22.89 17.42
N GLU A 143 -17.36 -22.88 18.76
CA GLU A 143 -18.09 -23.82 19.62
C GLU A 143 -19.62 -23.68 19.47
N ARG A 144 -20.14 -22.46 19.36
CA ARG A 144 -21.58 -22.25 19.19
C ARG A 144 -22.04 -22.68 17.80
N GLU A 145 -21.26 -22.36 16.78
CA GLU A 145 -21.54 -22.74 15.39
C GLU A 145 -21.59 -24.27 15.24
N SER A 146 -20.63 -24.99 15.83
CA SER A 146 -20.63 -26.46 15.82
C SER A 146 -21.85 -27.07 16.52
N LYS A 147 -22.39 -26.43 17.56
CA LYS A 147 -23.62 -26.86 18.25
C LYS A 147 -24.90 -26.53 17.47
N CYS A 148 -24.85 -25.58 16.54
CA CYS A 148 -26.03 -25.09 15.83
C CYS A 148 -26.68 -26.18 14.97
N SER A 149 -25.88 -26.98 14.25
CA SER A 149 -26.38 -28.08 13.42
C SER A 149 -27.20 -29.10 14.24
N PHE A 150 -26.68 -29.49 15.42
CA PHE A 150 -27.38 -30.38 16.34
C PHE A 150 -28.68 -29.76 16.87
N MET A 151 -28.69 -28.46 17.20
CA MET A 151 -29.89 -27.77 17.67
C MET A 151 -30.98 -27.68 16.60
N THR A 152 -30.59 -27.43 15.34
CA THR A 152 -31.51 -27.43 14.19
C THR A 152 -32.10 -28.81 13.98
N GLU A 153 -31.28 -29.86 13.94
CA GLU A 153 -31.77 -31.24 13.80
C GLU A 153 -32.71 -31.61 14.95
N LEU A 154 -32.37 -31.27 16.19
CA LEU A 154 -33.21 -31.53 17.35
C LEU A 154 -34.57 -30.82 17.25
N HIS A 155 -34.60 -29.60 16.72
CA HIS A 155 -35.84 -28.86 16.48
C HIS A 155 -36.71 -29.56 15.42
N GLU A 156 -36.12 -29.96 14.29
CA GLU A 156 -36.81 -30.71 13.23
C GLU A 156 -37.40 -32.03 13.75
N LYS A 157 -36.63 -32.78 14.55
CA LYS A 157 -37.13 -34.03 15.17
C LYS A 157 -38.29 -33.77 16.13
N ARG A 158 -38.26 -32.68 16.92
CA ARG A 158 -39.37 -32.29 17.81
C ARG A 158 -40.63 -31.97 17.02
N GLU A 159 -40.52 -31.21 15.94
CA GLU A 159 -41.67 -30.91 15.08
C GLU A 159 -42.27 -32.18 14.46
N LEU A 160 -41.43 -33.12 14.01
CA LEU A 160 -41.90 -34.40 13.49
C LEU A 160 -42.67 -35.19 14.56
N VAL A 161 -42.15 -35.26 15.79
CA VAL A 161 -42.84 -35.92 16.91
C VAL A 161 -44.17 -35.24 17.22
N GLN A 162 -44.22 -33.90 17.20
CA GLN A 162 -45.46 -33.13 17.39
C GLN A 162 -46.50 -33.51 16.32
N LYS A 163 -46.12 -33.53 15.04
CA LYS A 163 -46.99 -33.94 13.92
C LYS A 163 -47.48 -35.38 14.05
N LEU A 164 -46.62 -36.29 14.48
CA LEU A 164 -47.02 -37.68 14.70
C LEU A 164 -47.98 -37.84 15.87
N LYS A 165 -47.84 -37.03 16.93
CA LYS A 165 -48.80 -37.00 18.04
C LYS A 165 -50.17 -36.51 17.59
N THR A 166 -50.24 -35.42 16.83
CA THR A 166 -51.53 -34.92 16.32
C THR A 166 -52.20 -35.95 15.41
N MET A 167 -51.45 -36.57 14.48
CA MET A 167 -51.98 -37.64 13.63
C MET A 167 -52.46 -38.85 14.44
N LYS A 168 -51.75 -39.21 15.52
CA LYS A 168 -52.17 -40.30 16.42
C LYS A 168 -53.46 -39.94 17.16
N GLU A 169 -53.59 -38.71 17.66
CA GLU A 169 -54.79 -38.24 18.35
C GLU A 169 -56.01 -38.21 17.42
N GLU A 170 -55.85 -37.69 16.19
CA GLU A 170 -56.88 -37.75 15.14
C GLU A 170 -57.32 -39.20 14.88
N LEU A 171 -56.35 -40.12 14.73
CA LEU A 171 -56.66 -41.52 14.49
C LEU A 171 -57.37 -42.18 15.69
N ILE A 172 -57.02 -41.81 16.93
CA ILE A 172 -57.72 -42.30 18.13
C ILE A 172 -59.15 -41.77 18.16
N GLN A 173 -59.38 -40.49 17.82
CA GLN A 173 -60.72 -39.91 17.73
C GLN A 173 -61.56 -40.63 16.67
N ASP A 174 -60.99 -40.89 15.50
CA ASP A 174 -61.64 -41.65 14.42
C ASP A 174 -61.96 -43.10 14.83
N LEU A 175 -61.09 -43.75 15.64
CA LEU A 175 -61.31 -45.11 16.11
C LEU A 175 -62.36 -45.20 17.24
N GLN A 176 -62.47 -44.16 18.08
CA GLN A 176 -63.47 -44.10 19.16
C GLN A 176 -64.86 -43.73 18.65
N ASN A 177 -64.95 -43.04 17.50
CA ASN A 177 -66.19 -42.75 16.82
C ASN A 177 -66.14 -43.28 15.37
N PRO A 178 -66.60 -44.51 15.11
CA PRO A 178 -66.63 -45.07 13.76
C PRO A 178 -67.68 -44.44 12.83
N GLU A 179 -68.32 -43.33 13.20
CA GLU A 179 -69.03 -42.40 12.28
C GLU A 179 -68.28 -41.04 12.14
N GLY A 180 -67.06 -40.95 12.67
CA GLY A 180 -66.27 -39.72 12.80
C GLY A 180 -65.77 -39.12 11.48
N ASN A 181 -65.06 -38.00 11.59
CA ASN A 181 -64.71 -37.06 10.52
C ASN A 181 -64.24 -37.68 9.19
N ARG A 182 -63.51 -38.79 9.22
CA ARG A 182 -63.12 -39.49 7.98
C ARG A 182 -64.30 -40.08 7.22
N ILE A 183 -65.26 -40.65 7.93
CA ILE A 183 -66.46 -41.24 7.34
C ILE A 183 -67.40 -40.15 6.85
N THR A 184 -67.52 -39.01 7.54
CA THR A 184 -68.26 -37.86 7.01
C THR A 184 -67.61 -37.31 5.74
N GLN A 185 -66.27 -37.19 5.70
CA GLN A 185 -65.55 -36.75 4.50
C GLN A 185 -65.75 -37.73 3.32
N VAL A 186 -65.65 -39.03 3.57
CA VAL A 186 -65.91 -40.06 2.55
C VAL A 186 -67.38 -40.01 2.09
N GLN A 187 -68.33 -39.78 3.00
CA GLN A 187 -69.75 -39.66 2.67
C GLN A 187 -70.02 -38.43 1.79
N GLU A 188 -69.38 -37.29 2.07
CA GLU A 188 -69.44 -36.08 1.25
C GLU A 188 -68.85 -36.27 -0.15
N ASP A 189 -67.74 -37.02 -0.25
CA ASP A 189 -67.15 -37.30 -1.56
C ASP A 189 -68.02 -38.29 -2.35
N ILE A 190 -68.65 -39.26 -1.69
CA ILE A 190 -69.65 -40.15 -2.29
C ILE A 190 -70.86 -39.36 -2.80
N THR A 191 -71.38 -38.39 -2.03
CA THR A 191 -72.51 -37.56 -2.50
C THR A 191 -72.12 -36.69 -3.68
N LYS A 192 -70.97 -36.01 -3.64
CA LYS A 192 -70.45 -35.24 -4.78
C LYS A 192 -70.29 -36.11 -6.04
N LEU A 193 -69.81 -37.33 -5.91
CA LEU A 193 -69.69 -38.27 -7.02
C LEU A 193 -71.06 -38.72 -7.54
N LYS A 194 -72.03 -38.96 -6.66
CA LYS A 194 -73.42 -39.29 -7.04
C LYS A 194 -74.06 -38.16 -7.86
N ASP A 195 -73.87 -36.91 -7.46
CA ASP A 195 -74.41 -35.74 -8.19
C ASP A 195 -73.78 -35.60 -9.58
N LYS A 196 -72.46 -35.81 -9.69
CA LYS A 196 -71.77 -35.86 -10.99
C LYS A 196 -72.29 -36.99 -11.88
N ILE A 197 -72.58 -38.15 -11.33
CA ILE A 197 -73.18 -39.25 -12.10
C ILE A 197 -74.58 -38.88 -12.58
N LEU A 198 -75.38 -38.21 -11.74
CA LEU A 198 -76.74 -37.82 -12.08
C LEU A 198 -76.77 -36.78 -13.22
N THR A 199 -75.95 -35.73 -13.12
CA THR A 199 -75.80 -34.73 -14.19
C THR A 199 -75.34 -35.33 -15.52
N VAL A 200 -74.40 -36.27 -15.49
CA VAL A 200 -73.97 -36.99 -16.70
C VAL A 200 -75.11 -37.84 -17.28
N LYS A 201 -75.89 -38.52 -16.42
CA LYS A 201 -77.06 -39.30 -16.86
C LYS A 201 -78.11 -38.43 -17.54
N GLU A 202 -78.43 -37.26 -16.98
CA GLU A 202 -79.37 -36.31 -17.58
C GLU A 202 -78.89 -35.83 -18.96
N SER A 203 -77.62 -35.44 -19.07
CA SER A 203 -77.01 -35.08 -20.37
C SER A 203 -77.07 -36.23 -21.39
N ILE A 204 -76.90 -37.49 -20.96
CA ILE A 204 -77.03 -38.65 -21.87
C ILE A 204 -78.48 -38.79 -22.35
N ILE A 205 -79.47 -38.63 -21.47
CA ILE A 205 -80.89 -38.71 -21.84
C ILE A 205 -81.21 -37.61 -22.86
N GLU A 206 -80.79 -36.37 -22.59
CA GLU A 206 -81.00 -35.22 -23.49
C GLU A 206 -80.39 -35.46 -24.89
N LYS A 207 -79.11 -35.88 -24.94
CA LYS A 207 -78.45 -36.21 -26.21
C LYS A 207 -79.14 -37.37 -26.94
N THR A 208 -79.66 -38.35 -26.21
CA THR A 208 -80.39 -39.48 -26.81
C THR A 208 -81.71 -39.02 -27.43
N CYS A 209 -82.45 -38.13 -26.76
CA CYS A 209 -83.65 -37.49 -27.31
C CYS A 209 -83.32 -36.72 -28.59
N PHE A 210 -82.28 -35.88 -28.56
CA PHE A 210 -81.82 -35.11 -29.72
C PHE A 210 -81.49 -36.00 -30.92
N ILE A 211 -80.73 -37.08 -30.70
CA ILE A 211 -80.44 -38.08 -31.74
C ILE A 211 -81.74 -38.72 -32.29
N GLY A 212 -82.72 -38.96 -31.44
CA GLY A 212 -84.03 -39.48 -31.84
C GLY A 212 -84.80 -38.54 -32.76
N GLU A 213 -84.77 -37.23 -32.47
CA GLU A 213 -85.36 -36.20 -33.32
C GLU A 213 -84.62 -36.08 -34.65
N GLU A 214 -83.28 -36.07 -34.62
CA GLU A 214 -82.45 -36.00 -35.82
C GLU A 214 -82.64 -37.21 -36.75
N LYS A 215 -82.88 -38.39 -36.19
CA LYS A 215 -83.27 -39.57 -37.00
C LYS A 215 -84.62 -39.37 -37.70
N LYS A 216 -85.60 -38.72 -37.05
CA LYS A 216 -86.91 -38.43 -37.65
C LYS A 216 -86.79 -37.39 -38.77
N THR A 217 -85.97 -36.36 -38.60
CA THR A 217 -85.72 -35.35 -39.64
C THR A 217 -85.00 -35.97 -40.84
N HIS A 218 -83.96 -36.78 -40.60
CA HIS A 218 -83.28 -37.54 -41.66
C HIS A 218 -84.22 -38.43 -42.46
N GLU A 219 -85.14 -39.15 -41.82
CA GLU A 219 -86.09 -40.00 -42.52
C GLU A 219 -87.07 -39.19 -43.38
N LYS A 220 -87.51 -38.01 -42.93
CA LYS A 220 -88.32 -37.09 -43.76
C LYS A 220 -87.54 -36.62 -44.99
N LEU A 221 -86.29 -36.18 -44.81
CA LEU A 221 -85.44 -35.75 -45.92
C LEU A 221 -85.17 -36.87 -46.92
N ARG A 222 -84.95 -38.11 -46.45
CA ARG A 222 -84.78 -39.28 -47.32
C ARG A 222 -85.99 -39.50 -48.22
N LYS A 223 -87.21 -39.44 -47.67
CA LYS A 223 -88.45 -39.57 -48.44
C LYS A 223 -88.61 -38.46 -49.47
N GLU A 224 -88.29 -37.21 -49.11
CA GLU A 224 -88.33 -36.08 -50.04
C GLU A 224 -87.33 -36.27 -51.19
N ILE A 225 -86.09 -36.67 -50.91
CA ILE A 225 -85.08 -36.98 -51.92
C ILE A 225 -85.59 -38.08 -52.88
N GLU A 226 -86.25 -39.13 -52.37
CA GLU A 226 -86.82 -40.18 -53.20
C GLU A 226 -87.93 -39.67 -54.12
N VAL A 227 -88.83 -38.81 -53.61
CA VAL A 227 -89.88 -38.16 -54.40
C VAL A 227 -89.27 -37.29 -55.50
N GLN A 228 -88.24 -36.50 -55.17
CA GLN A 228 -87.54 -35.66 -56.15
C GLN A 228 -86.84 -36.52 -57.22
N HIS A 229 -86.17 -37.61 -56.85
CA HIS A 229 -85.58 -38.54 -57.82
C HIS A 229 -86.61 -39.12 -58.79
N LYS A 230 -87.80 -39.53 -58.29
CA LYS A 230 -88.90 -40.02 -59.16
C LYS A 230 -89.40 -38.93 -60.12
N ARG A 231 -89.51 -37.68 -59.65
CA ARG A 231 -89.87 -36.53 -60.49
C ARG A 231 -88.83 -36.28 -61.57
N TYR A 232 -87.54 -36.26 -61.22
CA TYR A 232 -86.45 -36.08 -62.17
C TYR A 232 -86.42 -37.21 -63.22
N ASP A 233 -86.61 -38.47 -62.82
CA ASP A 233 -86.67 -39.61 -63.74
C ASP A 233 -87.85 -39.50 -64.72
N ALA A 234 -89.02 -39.06 -64.26
CA ALA A 234 -90.17 -38.82 -65.12
C ALA A 234 -89.92 -37.68 -66.13
N ILE A 235 -89.28 -36.59 -65.70
CA ILE A 235 -88.86 -35.48 -66.58
C ILE A 235 -87.86 -36.00 -67.62
N LEU A 236 -86.85 -36.74 -67.20
CA LEU A 236 -85.84 -37.33 -68.10
C LEU A 236 -86.47 -38.24 -69.15
N LYS A 237 -87.38 -39.14 -68.76
CA LYS A 237 -88.13 -40.01 -69.69
C LYS A 237 -88.94 -39.20 -70.71
N ARG A 238 -89.64 -38.15 -70.26
CA ARG A 238 -90.43 -37.27 -71.15
C ARG A 238 -89.53 -36.56 -72.16
N LEU A 239 -88.42 -35.98 -71.70
CA LEU A 239 -87.43 -35.33 -72.57
C LEU A 239 -86.85 -36.33 -73.57
N HIS A 240 -86.54 -37.55 -73.13
CA HIS A 240 -86.03 -38.62 -74.00
C HIS A 240 -87.04 -38.98 -75.11
N CYS A 241 -88.32 -39.12 -74.78
CA CYS A 241 -89.38 -39.34 -75.77
C CYS A 241 -89.52 -38.15 -76.74
N GLN A 242 -89.44 -36.91 -76.26
CA GLN A 242 -89.48 -35.72 -77.12
C GLN A 242 -88.31 -35.70 -78.10
N VAL A 243 -87.09 -35.99 -77.63
CA VAL A 243 -85.89 -36.10 -78.48
C VAL A 243 -86.06 -37.19 -79.53
N ASN A 244 -86.52 -38.38 -79.15
CA ASN A 244 -86.74 -39.48 -80.09
C ASN A 244 -87.79 -39.14 -81.15
N LYS A 245 -88.87 -38.44 -80.77
CA LYS A 245 -89.90 -37.97 -81.72
C LYS A 245 -89.33 -36.96 -82.71
N LEU A 246 -88.52 -36.00 -82.24
CA LEU A 246 -87.83 -35.04 -83.11
C LEU A 246 -86.86 -35.75 -84.06
N GLN A 247 -86.11 -36.74 -83.59
CA GLN A 247 -85.20 -37.53 -84.43
C GLN A 247 -85.95 -38.36 -85.48
N SER A 248 -87.05 -39.02 -85.12
CA SER A 248 -87.88 -39.79 -86.06
C SER A 248 -88.49 -38.88 -87.12
N ASN A 249 -89.08 -37.75 -86.71
CA ASN A 249 -89.57 -36.74 -87.64
C ASN A 249 -88.46 -36.30 -88.59
N ARG A 250 -87.26 -35.96 -88.08
CA ARG A 250 -86.11 -35.57 -88.92
C ARG A 250 -85.78 -36.62 -89.98
N ARG A 251 -85.79 -37.92 -89.64
CA ARG A 251 -85.60 -39.01 -90.61
C ARG A 251 -86.71 -39.06 -91.65
N GLN A 252 -87.97 -38.87 -91.25
CA GLN A 252 -89.11 -38.83 -92.18
C GLN A 252 -89.03 -37.64 -93.13
N TRP A 253 -88.71 -36.44 -92.62
CA TRP A 253 -88.47 -35.26 -93.45
C TRP A 253 -87.33 -35.50 -94.44
N GLN A 254 -86.22 -36.11 -94.01
CA GLN A 254 -85.11 -36.49 -94.89
C GLN A 254 -85.56 -37.48 -95.99
N TRP A 255 -86.39 -38.48 -95.65
CA TRP A 255 -86.92 -39.42 -96.63
C TRP A 255 -87.87 -38.77 -97.63
N ASN A 256 -88.79 -37.91 -97.16
CA ASN A 256 -89.69 -37.14 -98.03
C ASN A 256 -88.91 -36.23 -98.99
N ILE A 257 -87.85 -35.58 -98.50
CA ILE A 257 -86.94 -34.77 -99.34
C ILE A 257 -86.32 -35.66 -100.44
N GLN A 258 -85.77 -36.83 -100.10
CA GLN A 258 -85.19 -37.74 -101.09
C GLN A 258 -86.19 -38.24 -102.14
N GLN A 259 -87.44 -38.50 -101.74
CA GLN A 259 -88.51 -38.89 -102.69
C GLN A 259 -88.90 -37.73 -103.61
N LEU A 260 -89.04 -36.52 -103.07
CA LEU A 260 -89.28 -35.33 -103.88
C LEU A 260 -88.11 -35.06 -104.82
N GLU A 261 -86.87 -35.23 -104.38
CA GLU A 261 -85.67 -35.15 -105.23
C GLU A 261 -85.71 -36.18 -106.37
N LYS A 262 -86.12 -37.44 -106.10
CA LYS A 262 -86.30 -38.47 -107.14
C LYS A 262 -87.41 -38.15 -108.12
N THR A 263 -88.61 -37.77 -107.65
CA THR A 263 -89.73 -37.40 -108.53
C THR A 263 -89.41 -36.15 -109.35
N ALA A 264 -88.72 -35.17 -108.79
CA ALA A 264 -88.21 -34.03 -109.51
C ALA A 264 -87.17 -34.44 -110.58
N ALA A 265 -86.31 -35.42 -110.30
CA ALA A 265 -85.37 -35.98 -111.27
C ALA A 265 -86.06 -36.80 -112.40
N GLU A 266 -87.13 -37.53 -112.09
CA GLU A 266 -87.93 -38.26 -113.10
C GLU A 266 -88.75 -37.32 -114.00
N LEU A 267 -89.37 -36.29 -113.43
CA LEU A 267 -90.03 -35.23 -114.20
C LEU A 267 -89.04 -34.50 -115.09
N ARG A 268 -87.84 -34.20 -114.57
CA ARG A 268 -86.71 -33.69 -115.37
C ARG A 268 -86.42 -34.59 -116.59
N LYS A 269 -86.27 -35.92 -116.41
CA LYS A 269 -86.07 -36.87 -117.53
C LYS A 269 -87.22 -36.92 -118.55
N ARG A 270 -88.49 -36.89 -118.14
CA ARG A 270 -89.64 -36.97 -119.06
C ARG A 270 -89.91 -35.68 -119.83
N VAL A 271 -89.57 -34.53 -119.26
CA VAL A 271 -89.69 -33.22 -119.93
C VAL A 271 -88.49 -32.96 -120.85
N GLY A 272 -87.50 -33.85 -120.90
CA GLY A 272 -86.30 -33.60 -121.70
C GLY A 272 -85.46 -32.47 -121.14
N MET A 273 -85.50 -32.25 -119.83
CA MET A 273 -84.34 -31.71 -119.12
C MET A 273 -83.71 -32.87 -118.37
N GLN A 274 -82.87 -33.63 -119.08
CA GLN A 274 -81.60 -34.01 -118.44
C GLN A 274 -81.03 -32.72 -117.81
N GLU A 275 -80.54 -32.77 -116.59
CA GLU A 275 -79.33 -33.52 -116.26
C GLU A 275 -79.41 -34.18 -114.88
#